data_AF-A0A4V5TUA7-F1
#
_entry.id   AF-A0A4V5TUA7-F1
#
_cell.length_a   1.000
_cell.length_b   1.000
_cell.length_c   1.000
_cell.angle_alpha   90.00
_cell.angle_beta   90.00
_cell.angle_gamma   90.00
#
_symmetry.space_group_name_H-M   'P 1'
#
loop_
_entity.id
_entity.type
_entity.pdbx_description
1 polymer ?
#
loop_
_entity_poly.entity_id
_entity_poly.type
_entity_poly.pdbx_seq_one_letter_code
_entity_poly.pdbx_strand_id
1 'polypeptide(L)'
;MKKISSLLLTMPIILGSVATIPYTKVSAATVPSNQETFNLETLNQKTDQAIANGNFEGHLSYLTVYLNVKIGNITGAGLQNKLADPGFAAALAQWQLISQTGAAAMNTFAKKDAEHQKFLSWTMKNTDVMNTYLEGGSPTGNNPVNALEIWNTIWNADADSHQGLYLKLAIATSLAHAEPIKYWTNNKPINPLTRYQHYKSANQNNELLPCFRTYDVWHLRLVVNTWSPEEDLTWARNMINTEHPDLKSQDKIGKSAYLIKYEEYNKDGVSIHAGNDAFYGLGWNLSSIYRFGGVCGNISKFGTQVSQAFGVAAMPVGQPGHCALIWNDNQSSWHLGNDISGWGESNRHDVTVIPWSDNSLKNQVPYMLLFEDAARDSVKLDQSERLRWLAKAISSPAKKSAIYKIATKMLPNNVLVWKDYVSFTLQNPNVTDAMWQELNNSIVSAFANEPRPMMDLLTQIRSHVLNTGDRA
;
A
#
# COMPACT_ATOMS: atom_id res chain seq x y z
N MET A 1 -26.24 8.37 51.07
CA MET A 1 -27.06 9.52 50.64
C MET A 1 -26.14 10.62 50.12
N LYS A 2 -26.33 11.02 48.84
CA LYS A 2 -25.77 12.20 48.13
C LYS A 2 -24.23 12.21 47.94
N LYS A 3 -23.65 12.46 46.77
CA LYS A 3 -24.10 12.78 45.40
C LYS A 3 -22.92 12.42 44.48
N ILE A 4 -23.14 11.57 43.48
CA ILE A 4 -22.20 11.38 42.37
C ILE A 4 -22.63 12.36 41.29
N SER A 5 -21.80 13.35 40.99
CA SER A 5 -21.99 14.22 39.82
C SER A 5 -21.61 13.44 38.57
N SER A 6 -22.61 13.05 37.79
CA SER A 6 -22.42 12.58 36.41
C SER A 6 -22.12 13.78 35.52
N LEU A 7 -20.85 13.95 35.15
CA LEU A 7 -20.48 14.82 34.03
C LEU A 7 -20.86 14.09 32.73
N LEU A 8 -22.03 14.42 32.20
CA LEU A 8 -22.45 14.07 30.84
C LEU A 8 -21.52 14.80 29.86
N LEU A 9 -20.49 14.11 29.36
CA LEU A 9 -19.82 14.53 28.13
C LEU A 9 -20.72 14.13 26.97
N THR A 10 -21.46 15.10 26.45
CA THR A 10 -22.13 14.99 25.15
C THR A 10 -21.06 14.88 24.06
N MET A 11 -20.78 13.66 23.60
CA MET A 11 -20.02 13.45 22.37
C MET A 11 -20.86 13.97 21.20
N PRO A 12 -20.36 14.92 20.38
CA PRO A 12 -21.00 15.22 19.12
C PRO A 12 -20.87 13.99 18.21
N ILE A 13 -22.02 13.50 17.75
CA ILE A 13 -22.11 12.52 16.68
C ILE A 13 -21.53 13.18 15.43
N ILE A 14 -20.24 12.95 15.16
CA ILE A 14 -19.66 13.21 13.85
C ILE A 14 -20.14 12.06 12.97
N LEU A 15 -21.28 12.28 12.32
CA LEU A 15 -21.68 11.51 11.14
C LEU A 15 -20.52 11.56 10.15
N GLY A 16 -19.84 10.43 9.99
CA GLY A 16 -18.83 10.27 8.96
C GLY A 16 -19.46 10.59 7.61
N SER A 17 -19.05 11.69 7.01
CA SER A 17 -19.38 12.03 5.65
C SER A 17 -18.76 10.97 4.75
N VAL A 18 -19.59 10.01 4.34
CA VAL A 18 -19.35 9.26 3.11
C VAL A 18 -19.29 10.34 2.03
N ALA A 19 -18.08 10.64 1.54
CA ALA A 19 -17.93 11.42 0.33
C ALA A 19 -18.51 10.58 -0.80
N THR A 20 -19.81 10.71 -1.01
CA THR A 20 -20.48 10.34 -2.23
C THR A 20 -19.82 11.16 -3.32
N ILE A 21 -19.00 10.50 -4.14
CA ILE A 21 -18.63 11.06 -5.43
C ILE A 21 -19.96 11.36 -6.12
N PRO A 22 -20.26 12.62 -6.47
CA PRO A 22 -21.46 12.91 -7.22
C PRO A 22 -21.35 12.08 -8.50
N TYR A 23 -22.29 11.15 -8.68
CA TYR A 23 -22.57 10.55 -9.97
C TYR A 23 -23.01 11.69 -10.89
N THR A 24 -22.06 12.37 -11.52
CA THR A 24 -22.36 13.11 -12.74
C THR A 24 -22.87 12.07 -13.72
N LYS A 25 -24.19 12.07 -13.93
CA LYS A 25 -24.81 11.42 -15.08
C LYS A 25 -24.13 11.98 -16.32
N VAL A 26 -23.11 11.30 -16.81
CA VAL A 26 -22.68 11.45 -18.19
C VAL A 26 -23.81 10.85 -18.99
N SER A 27 -24.69 11.70 -19.53
CA SER A 27 -25.59 11.26 -20.58
C SER A 27 -24.73 10.65 -21.69
N ALA A 28 -25.17 9.52 -22.22
CA ALA A 28 -24.54 8.91 -23.38
C ALA A 28 -24.68 9.91 -24.55
N ALA A 29 -23.72 10.82 -24.68
CA ALA A 29 -23.55 11.59 -25.88
C ALA A 29 -23.21 10.58 -26.98
N THR A 30 -24.04 10.57 -28.02
CA THR A 30 -23.87 9.76 -29.22
C THR A 30 -22.50 10.07 -29.80
N VAL A 31 -21.59 9.09 -29.74
CA VAL A 31 -20.22 9.23 -30.25
C VAL A 31 -20.25 9.11 -31.78
N PRO A 32 -19.66 10.06 -32.53
CA PRO A 32 -19.48 9.93 -33.97
C PRO A 32 -18.63 8.70 -34.27
N SER A 33 -19.07 7.88 -35.24
CA SER A 33 -18.40 6.66 -35.68
C SER A 33 -17.11 6.91 -36.47
N ASN A 34 -16.29 7.87 -36.06
CA ASN A 34 -14.97 8.02 -36.66
C ASN A 34 -14.06 6.98 -36.01
N GLN A 35 -13.77 5.94 -36.79
CA GLN A 35 -12.71 4.97 -36.55
C GLN A 35 -11.36 5.71 -36.55
N GLU A 36 -11.05 6.49 -35.50
CA GLU A 36 -9.65 6.71 -35.14
C GLU A 36 -9.07 5.30 -34.92
N THR A 37 -8.00 4.97 -35.63
CA THR A 37 -7.31 3.69 -35.50
C THR A 37 -6.68 3.65 -34.11
N PHE A 38 -7.42 3.14 -33.12
CA PHE A 38 -6.93 3.08 -31.74
C PHE A 38 -5.77 2.09 -31.63
N ASN A 39 -4.56 2.61 -31.67
CA ASN A 39 -3.30 1.91 -31.44
C ASN A 39 -2.46 2.69 -30.41
N LEU A 40 -1.27 2.16 -30.09
CA LEU A 40 -0.36 2.76 -29.12
C LEU A 40 0.09 4.18 -29.51
N GLU A 41 0.23 4.46 -30.80
CA GLU A 41 0.62 5.79 -31.30
C GLU A 41 -0.47 6.82 -31.04
N THR A 42 -1.73 6.52 -31.38
CA THR A 42 -2.86 7.40 -31.08
C THR A 42 -3.05 7.60 -29.58
N LEU A 43 -2.85 6.55 -28.77
CA LEU A 43 -2.87 6.67 -27.32
C LEU A 43 -1.81 7.68 -26.83
N ASN A 44 -0.57 7.53 -27.28
CA ASN A 44 0.53 8.43 -26.91
C ASN A 44 0.26 9.89 -27.30
N GLN A 45 -0.34 10.13 -28.47
CA GLN A 45 -0.75 11.48 -28.89
C GLN A 45 -1.82 12.08 -27.98
N LYS A 46 -2.83 11.30 -27.58
CA LYS A 46 -3.86 11.77 -26.62
C LYS A 46 -3.26 12.00 -25.24
N THR A 47 -2.33 11.15 -24.79
CA THR A 47 -1.58 11.35 -23.55
C THR A 47 -0.79 12.66 -23.58
N ASP A 48 -0.09 12.96 -24.68
CA ASP A 48 0.66 14.21 -24.84
C ASP A 48 -0.25 15.45 -24.80
N GLN A 49 -1.39 15.38 -25.47
CA GLN A 49 -2.40 16.45 -25.42
C GLN A 49 -2.95 16.65 -24.00
N ALA A 50 -3.18 15.57 -23.26
CA ALA A 50 -3.67 15.63 -21.88
C ALA A 50 -2.64 16.28 -20.95
N ILE A 51 -1.35 15.93 -21.10
CA ILE A 51 -0.24 16.51 -20.33
C ILE A 51 -0.09 18.00 -20.65
N ALA A 52 0.02 18.35 -21.93
CA ALA A 52 0.25 19.73 -22.37
C ALA A 52 -0.88 20.68 -21.93
N ASN A 53 -2.12 20.22 -22.01
CA ASN A 53 -3.29 21.04 -21.66
C ASN A 53 -3.70 20.92 -20.18
N GLY A 54 -3.13 19.95 -19.44
CA GLY A 54 -3.61 19.52 -18.13
C GLY A 54 -5.12 19.25 -18.15
N ASN A 55 -5.53 18.29 -18.99
CA ASN A 55 -6.92 17.83 -19.18
C ASN A 55 -7.02 16.30 -19.00
N PHE A 56 -6.78 15.83 -17.79
CA PHE A 56 -6.84 14.41 -17.44
C PHE A 56 -8.26 13.88 -17.26
N GLU A 57 -9.27 14.72 -17.03
CA GLU A 57 -10.69 14.29 -17.02
C GLU A 57 -11.13 13.86 -18.42
N GLY A 58 -10.76 14.66 -19.43
CA GLY A 58 -10.99 14.33 -20.84
C GLY A 58 -10.25 13.05 -21.23
N HIS A 59 -8.99 12.90 -20.79
CA HIS A 59 -8.20 11.71 -21.07
C HIS A 59 -8.75 10.46 -20.37
N LEU A 60 -9.18 10.56 -19.11
CA LEU A 60 -9.81 9.46 -18.39
C LEU A 60 -11.12 9.02 -19.06
N SER A 61 -11.90 9.97 -19.56
CA SER A 61 -13.13 9.69 -20.32
C SER A 61 -12.81 8.96 -21.63
N TYR A 62 -11.79 9.43 -22.36
CA TYR A 62 -11.29 8.77 -23.57
C TYR A 62 -10.85 7.32 -23.31
N LEU A 63 -10.04 7.09 -22.27
CA LEU A 63 -9.58 5.76 -21.87
C LEU A 63 -10.75 4.85 -21.49
N THR A 64 -11.73 5.37 -20.76
CA THR A 64 -12.93 4.63 -20.37
C THR A 64 -13.71 4.16 -21.60
N VAL A 65 -13.94 5.03 -22.58
CA VAL A 65 -14.60 4.67 -23.84
C VAL A 65 -13.80 3.62 -24.60
N TYR A 66 -12.48 3.82 -24.74
CA TYR A 66 -11.59 2.89 -25.41
C TYR A 66 -11.67 1.48 -24.79
N LEU A 67 -11.52 1.36 -23.47
CA LEU A 67 -11.56 0.08 -22.76
C LEU A 67 -12.92 -0.62 -22.94
N ASN A 68 -14.03 0.12 -22.84
CA ASN A 68 -15.38 -0.44 -23.00
C ASN A 68 -15.67 -0.94 -24.43
N VAL A 69 -15.12 -0.27 -25.45
CA VAL A 69 -15.24 -0.69 -26.86
C VAL A 69 -14.33 -1.89 -27.16
N LYS A 70 -13.10 -1.91 -26.64
CA LYS A 70 -12.07 -2.88 -27.04
C LYS A 70 -12.04 -4.17 -26.23
N ILE A 71 -12.66 -4.21 -25.05
CA ILE A 71 -12.65 -5.39 -24.18
C ILE A 71 -13.22 -6.65 -24.86
N GLY A 72 -14.13 -6.50 -25.83
CA GLY A 72 -14.68 -7.62 -26.58
C GLY A 72 -15.43 -8.64 -25.71
N ASN A 73 -15.20 -9.94 -25.97
CA ASN A 73 -15.87 -11.05 -25.31
C ASN A 73 -15.28 -11.33 -23.92
N ILE A 74 -16.14 -11.40 -22.90
CA ILE A 74 -15.76 -11.59 -21.49
C ILE A 74 -15.62 -13.10 -21.20
N THR A 75 -14.49 -13.67 -21.60
CA THR A 75 -14.08 -15.05 -21.28
C THR A 75 -12.68 -15.04 -20.69
N GLY A 76 -12.30 -16.07 -19.92
CA GLY A 76 -10.97 -16.14 -19.29
C GLY A 76 -9.83 -15.94 -20.30
N ALA A 77 -9.81 -16.75 -21.36
CA ALA A 77 -8.79 -16.65 -22.43
C ALA A 77 -8.90 -15.33 -23.21
N GLY A 78 -10.11 -14.85 -23.49
CA GLY A 78 -10.31 -13.59 -24.21
C GLY A 78 -9.76 -12.39 -23.45
N LEU A 79 -9.96 -12.34 -22.14
CA LEU A 79 -9.43 -11.27 -21.29
C LEU A 79 -7.92 -11.38 -21.12
N GLN A 80 -7.36 -12.59 -20.95
CA GLN A 80 -5.90 -12.78 -20.92
C GLN A 80 -5.23 -12.26 -22.20
N ASN A 81 -5.78 -12.60 -23.36
CA ASN A 81 -5.28 -12.08 -24.64
C ASN A 81 -5.38 -10.55 -24.74
N LYS A 82 -6.41 -9.95 -24.14
CA LYS A 82 -6.55 -8.48 -24.09
C LYS A 82 -5.53 -7.83 -23.16
N LEU A 83 -5.28 -8.41 -22.00
CA LEU A 83 -4.27 -7.90 -21.07
C LEU A 83 -2.84 -8.02 -21.63
N ALA A 84 -2.60 -8.97 -22.55
CA ALA A 84 -1.34 -9.10 -23.26
C ALA A 84 -1.17 -8.13 -24.45
N ASP A 85 -2.23 -7.45 -24.90
CA ASP A 85 -2.14 -6.45 -25.97
C ASP A 85 -1.49 -5.16 -25.43
N PRO A 86 -0.34 -4.70 -26.00
CA PRO A 86 0.40 -3.57 -25.43
C PRO A 86 -0.39 -2.28 -25.35
N GLY A 87 -1.21 -1.99 -26.37
CA GLY A 87 -2.04 -0.77 -26.39
C GLY A 87 -3.15 -0.81 -25.35
N PHE A 88 -3.80 -1.97 -25.19
CA PHE A 88 -4.81 -2.20 -24.16
C PHE A 88 -4.23 -2.16 -22.75
N ALA A 89 -3.09 -2.81 -22.51
CA ALA A 89 -2.39 -2.79 -21.23
C ALA A 89 -1.94 -1.36 -20.85
N ALA A 90 -1.37 -0.61 -21.80
CA ALA A 90 -0.99 0.79 -21.59
C ALA A 90 -2.19 1.67 -21.25
N ALA A 91 -3.30 1.55 -21.98
CA ALA A 91 -4.51 2.31 -21.70
C ALA A 91 -5.10 1.98 -20.33
N LEU A 92 -5.10 0.71 -19.93
CA LEU A 92 -5.58 0.28 -18.62
C LEU A 92 -4.70 0.81 -17.48
N ALA A 93 -3.38 0.77 -17.64
CA ALA A 93 -2.44 1.31 -16.67
C ALA A 93 -2.58 2.85 -16.52
N GLN A 94 -2.70 3.58 -17.64
CA GLN A 94 -2.98 5.02 -17.59
C GLN A 94 -4.33 5.30 -16.91
N TRP A 95 -5.36 4.54 -17.23
CA TRP A 95 -6.69 4.69 -16.63
C TRP A 95 -6.62 4.49 -15.12
N GLN A 96 -5.93 3.45 -14.66
CA GLN A 96 -5.77 3.15 -13.25
C GLN A 96 -4.95 4.23 -12.54
N LEU A 97 -3.83 4.69 -13.14
CA LEU A 97 -3.01 5.76 -12.57
C LEU A 97 -3.80 7.06 -12.39
N ILE A 98 -4.54 7.50 -13.41
CA ILE A 98 -5.35 8.71 -13.33
C ILE A 98 -6.50 8.53 -12.32
N SER A 99 -7.12 7.35 -12.28
CA SER A 99 -8.23 7.08 -11.35
C SER A 99 -7.78 7.06 -9.89
N GLN A 100 -6.60 6.51 -9.62
CA GLN A 100 -6.03 6.43 -8.28
C GLN A 100 -5.45 7.76 -7.81
N THR A 101 -4.80 8.52 -8.70
CA THR A 101 -4.25 9.84 -8.39
C THR A 101 -5.33 10.93 -8.32
N GLY A 102 -6.37 10.80 -9.16
CA GLY A 102 -7.37 11.83 -9.41
C GLY A 102 -6.97 12.74 -10.58
N ALA A 103 -7.90 12.94 -11.52
CA ALA A 103 -7.66 13.76 -12.71
C ALA A 103 -7.31 15.22 -12.36
N ALA A 104 -8.00 15.83 -11.39
CA ALA A 104 -7.72 17.20 -10.94
C ALA A 104 -6.32 17.35 -10.31
N ALA A 105 -5.86 16.33 -9.58
CA ALA A 105 -4.51 16.27 -9.03
C ALA A 105 -3.47 16.18 -10.16
N MET A 106 -3.68 15.29 -11.13
CA MET A 106 -2.83 15.17 -12.33
C MET A 106 -2.77 16.47 -13.14
N ASN A 107 -3.90 17.18 -13.29
CA ASN A 107 -3.95 18.48 -13.96
C ASN A 107 -3.08 19.52 -13.26
N THR A 108 -3.20 19.59 -11.94
CA THR A 108 -2.44 20.53 -11.10
C THR A 108 -0.95 20.26 -11.25
N PHE A 109 -0.55 18.99 -11.19
CA PHE A 109 0.84 18.56 -11.35
C PHE A 109 1.38 18.91 -12.75
N ALA A 110 0.64 18.59 -13.82
CA ALA A 110 1.07 18.83 -15.20
C ALA A 110 1.20 20.33 -15.57
N LYS A 111 0.44 21.20 -14.90
CA LYS A 111 0.45 22.66 -15.14
C LYS A 111 1.54 23.40 -14.39
N LYS A 112 2.34 22.70 -13.57
CA LYS A 112 3.35 23.33 -12.71
C LYS A 112 4.51 23.91 -13.50
N ASP A 113 5.15 23.11 -14.35
CA ASP A 113 6.21 23.55 -15.27
C ASP A 113 6.53 22.46 -16.33
N ALA A 114 7.48 22.75 -17.21
CA ALA A 114 7.91 21.84 -18.28
C ALA A 114 8.61 20.57 -17.77
N GLU A 115 9.28 20.61 -16.60
CA GLU A 115 9.93 19.42 -16.03
C GLU A 115 8.89 18.41 -15.52
N HIS A 116 7.81 18.90 -14.90
CA HIS A 116 6.69 18.04 -14.50
C HIS A 116 6.01 17.38 -15.71
N GLN A 117 5.90 18.09 -16.83
CA GLN A 117 5.37 17.54 -18.08
C GLN A 117 6.29 16.48 -18.68
N LYS A 118 7.62 16.68 -18.65
CA LYS A 118 8.60 15.66 -19.10
C LYS A 118 8.50 14.40 -18.25
N PHE A 119 8.42 14.54 -16.93
CA PHE A 119 8.26 13.42 -16.01
C PHE A 119 6.94 12.65 -16.26
N LEU A 120 5.83 13.35 -16.47
CA LEU A 120 4.55 12.71 -16.82
C LEU A 120 4.61 12.01 -18.19
N SER A 121 5.24 12.63 -19.19
CA SER A 121 5.42 12.02 -20.50
C SER A 121 6.25 10.73 -20.39
N TRP A 122 7.34 10.74 -19.61
CA TRP A 122 8.11 9.54 -19.34
C TRP A 122 7.26 8.49 -18.61
N THR A 123 6.60 8.84 -17.51
CA THR A 123 5.83 7.89 -16.70
C THR A 123 4.70 7.26 -17.50
N MET A 124 3.85 8.07 -18.14
CA MET A 124 2.62 7.61 -18.76
C MET A 124 2.80 6.86 -20.07
N LYS A 125 3.98 6.99 -20.71
CA LYS A 125 4.33 6.25 -21.93
C LYS A 125 5.11 4.96 -21.64
N ASN A 126 5.46 4.70 -20.38
CA ASN A 126 6.15 3.48 -19.96
C ASN A 126 5.22 2.62 -19.10
N THR A 127 4.58 1.61 -19.70
CA THR A 127 3.60 0.75 -19.02
C THR A 127 4.20 0.03 -17.81
N ASP A 128 5.43 -0.49 -17.91
CA ASP A 128 6.09 -1.19 -16.81
C ASP A 128 6.40 -0.27 -15.62
N VAL A 129 6.74 1.00 -15.90
CA VAL A 129 6.97 2.03 -14.87
C VAL A 129 5.67 2.33 -14.13
N MET A 130 4.55 2.52 -14.86
CA MET A 130 3.25 2.72 -14.24
C MET A 130 2.83 1.51 -13.41
N ASN A 131 3.00 0.29 -13.94
CA ASN A 131 2.67 -0.94 -13.23
C ASN A 131 3.47 -1.07 -11.93
N THR A 132 4.78 -0.80 -11.98
CA THR A 132 5.64 -0.79 -10.78
C THR A 132 5.14 0.19 -9.72
N TYR A 133 4.70 1.38 -10.12
CA TYR A 133 4.12 2.37 -9.20
C TYR A 133 2.79 1.91 -8.61
N LEU A 134 1.88 1.42 -9.47
CA LEU A 134 0.54 0.99 -9.08
C LEU A 134 0.55 -0.24 -8.17
N GLU A 135 1.47 -1.18 -8.40
CA GLU A 135 1.70 -2.35 -7.55
C GLU A 135 2.30 -2.00 -6.19
N GLY A 136 2.95 -0.84 -6.07
CA GLY A 136 3.38 -0.27 -4.80
C GLY A 136 2.24 0.11 -3.85
N GLY A 137 1.00 0.12 -4.34
CA GLY A 137 -0.21 0.45 -3.60
C GLY A 137 -0.43 1.95 -3.39
N SER A 138 -1.44 2.30 -2.59
CA SER A 138 -1.78 3.70 -2.36
C SER A 138 -0.66 4.44 -1.59
N PRO A 139 -0.41 5.72 -1.93
CA PRO A 139 0.46 6.59 -1.14
C PRO A 139 0.01 6.66 0.32
N THR A 140 0.98 6.78 1.24
CA THR A 140 0.68 7.04 2.66
C THR A 140 -0.19 8.29 2.78
N GLY A 141 -1.18 8.26 3.67
CA GLY A 141 -2.15 9.36 3.85
C GLY A 141 -3.08 9.62 2.68
N ASN A 142 -3.09 8.76 1.64
CA ASN A 142 -3.84 8.98 0.40
C ASN A 142 -3.49 10.34 -0.26
N ASN A 143 -2.20 10.67 -0.26
CA ASN A 143 -1.67 11.94 -0.80
C ASN A 143 -0.90 11.74 -2.12
N PRO A 144 -1.60 11.48 -3.24
CA PRO A 144 -0.94 11.13 -4.49
C PRO A 144 -0.20 12.29 -5.16
N VAL A 145 -0.61 13.55 -4.94
CA VAL A 145 0.13 14.71 -5.45
C VAL A 145 1.51 14.75 -4.82
N ASN A 146 1.62 14.65 -3.49
CA ASN A 146 2.92 14.70 -2.83
C ASN A 146 3.80 13.49 -3.22
N ALA A 147 3.21 12.31 -3.40
CA ALA A 147 3.95 11.16 -3.92
C ALA A 147 4.55 11.43 -5.32
N LEU A 148 3.78 12.01 -6.25
CA LEU A 148 4.30 12.38 -7.57
C LEU A 148 5.39 13.45 -7.49
N GLU A 149 5.24 14.43 -6.60
CA GLU A 149 6.24 15.49 -6.37
C GLU A 149 7.57 14.93 -5.87
N ILE A 150 7.53 14.02 -4.90
CA ILE A 150 8.72 13.35 -4.39
C ILE A 150 9.36 12.48 -5.47
N TRP A 151 8.55 11.72 -6.23
CA TRP A 151 9.07 10.88 -7.29
C TRP A 151 9.74 11.71 -8.40
N ASN A 152 9.10 12.80 -8.83
CA ASN A 152 9.66 13.74 -9.79
C ASN A 152 10.96 14.37 -9.28
N THR A 153 11.03 14.72 -8.00
CA THR A 153 12.25 15.25 -7.38
C THR A 153 13.40 14.24 -7.45
N ILE A 154 13.15 12.97 -7.12
CA ILE A 154 14.16 11.90 -7.20
C ILE A 154 14.55 11.64 -8.67
N TRP A 155 13.55 11.58 -9.56
CA TRP A 155 13.74 11.34 -10.99
C TRP A 155 14.66 12.37 -11.66
N ASN A 156 14.50 13.66 -11.31
CA ASN A 156 15.37 14.73 -11.80
C ASN A 156 16.77 14.71 -11.18
N ALA A 157 16.90 14.25 -9.94
CA ALA A 157 18.16 14.25 -9.21
C ALA A 157 19.07 13.06 -9.54
N ASP A 158 18.52 11.95 -10.05
CA ASP A 158 19.27 10.72 -10.25
C ASP A 158 18.76 9.87 -11.43
N ALA A 159 19.58 9.73 -12.48
CA ALA A 159 19.25 8.94 -13.67
C ALA A 159 19.10 7.43 -13.37
N ASP A 160 19.76 6.91 -12.33
CA ASP A 160 19.61 5.49 -11.96
C ASP A 160 18.18 5.18 -11.50
N SER A 161 17.45 6.19 -11.00
CA SER A 161 16.05 6.04 -10.54
C SER A 161 15.05 5.75 -11.66
N HIS A 162 15.50 5.72 -12.92
CA HIS A 162 14.61 5.51 -14.07
C HIS A 162 14.38 4.03 -14.37
N GLN A 163 15.16 3.11 -13.78
CA GLN A 163 15.03 1.67 -14.05
C GLN A 163 15.48 0.76 -12.88
N GLY A 164 15.12 -0.52 -12.98
CA GLY A 164 15.61 -1.58 -12.09
C GLY A 164 15.34 -1.35 -10.60
N LEU A 165 16.32 -1.68 -9.75
CA LEU A 165 16.20 -1.54 -8.29
C LEU A 165 15.96 -0.10 -7.86
N TYR A 166 16.62 0.87 -8.50
CA TYR A 166 16.57 2.26 -8.07
C TYR A 166 15.28 2.96 -8.51
N LEU A 167 14.64 2.51 -9.59
CA LEU A 167 13.23 2.84 -9.86
C LEU A 167 12.31 2.39 -8.73
N LYS A 168 12.42 1.11 -8.32
CA LYS A 168 11.61 0.58 -7.23
C LYS A 168 11.86 1.32 -5.92
N LEU A 169 13.12 1.66 -5.63
CA LEU A 169 13.49 2.44 -4.44
C LEU A 169 12.91 3.86 -4.49
N ALA A 170 13.01 4.55 -5.62
CA ALA A 170 12.45 5.90 -5.79
C ALA A 170 10.92 5.92 -5.60
N ILE A 171 10.22 4.97 -6.21
CA ILE A 171 8.78 4.79 -6.05
C ILE A 171 8.43 4.43 -4.60
N ALA A 172 9.17 3.52 -3.96
CA ALA A 172 8.92 3.15 -2.58
C ALA A 172 9.10 4.35 -1.64
N THR A 173 10.16 5.14 -1.83
CA THR A 173 10.39 6.37 -1.08
C THR A 173 9.27 7.38 -1.30
N SER A 174 8.83 7.58 -2.54
CA SER A 174 7.76 8.55 -2.84
C SER A 174 6.42 8.16 -2.24
N LEU A 175 6.03 6.88 -2.34
CA LEU A 175 4.79 6.36 -1.77
C LEU A 175 4.81 6.34 -0.23
N ALA A 176 5.95 5.99 0.38
CA ALA A 176 6.07 5.95 1.84
C ALA A 176 6.07 7.35 2.48
N HIS A 177 6.77 8.31 1.85
CA HIS A 177 6.93 9.69 2.34
C HIS A 177 5.87 10.66 1.79
N ALA A 178 4.84 10.14 1.11
CA ALA A 178 3.70 10.94 0.67
C ALA A 178 3.02 11.71 1.81
N GLU A 179 3.09 11.17 3.04
CA GLU A 179 2.99 11.97 4.26
C GLU A 179 4.36 12.05 4.93
N PRO A 180 4.76 13.20 5.51
CA PRO A 180 6.07 13.35 6.10
C PRO A 180 6.31 12.33 7.23
N ILE A 181 7.31 11.48 7.01
CA ILE A 181 7.88 10.68 8.09
C ILE A 181 8.78 11.59 8.92
N LYS A 182 8.71 11.45 10.24
CA LYS A 182 9.42 12.33 11.18
C LYS A 182 10.37 11.52 12.04
N TYR A 183 11.46 12.15 12.45
CA TYR A 183 12.39 11.57 13.40
C TYR A 183 11.67 11.25 14.71
N TRP A 184 11.91 10.05 15.23
CA TRP A 184 11.33 9.62 16.51
C TRP A 184 11.77 10.51 17.68
N THR A 185 12.96 11.12 17.55
CA THR A 185 13.63 11.87 18.61
C THR A 185 13.10 13.30 18.79
N ASN A 186 12.80 14.00 17.71
CA ASN A 186 12.46 15.44 17.76
C ASN A 186 11.39 15.86 16.75
N ASN A 187 10.70 14.92 16.11
CA ASN A 187 9.66 15.16 15.11
C ASN A 187 10.10 15.97 13.88
N LYS A 188 11.39 16.15 13.63
CA LYS A 188 11.88 16.79 12.40
C LYS A 188 11.53 15.90 11.19
N PRO A 189 11.00 16.47 10.10
CA PRO A 189 10.66 15.69 8.92
C PRO A 189 11.92 15.15 8.23
N ILE A 190 11.84 13.91 7.76
CA ILE A 190 12.87 13.25 6.96
C ILE A 190 12.79 13.78 5.54
N ASN A 191 13.94 14.12 4.94
CA ASN A 191 13.98 14.50 3.53
C ASN A 191 13.93 13.23 2.65
N PRO A 192 12.93 13.07 1.75
CA PRO A 192 12.81 11.85 0.96
C PRO A 192 13.95 11.64 -0.05
N LEU A 193 14.48 12.72 -0.65
CA LEU A 193 15.61 12.61 -1.57
C LEU A 193 16.88 12.14 -0.85
N THR A 194 17.17 12.71 0.33
CA THR A 194 18.28 12.27 1.17
C THR A 194 18.12 10.80 1.60
N ARG A 195 16.90 10.40 1.96
CA ARG A 195 16.57 9.01 2.32
C ARG A 195 16.82 8.04 1.17
N TYR A 196 16.36 8.37 -0.03
CA TYR A 196 16.63 7.59 -1.25
C TYR A 196 18.14 7.47 -1.50
N GLN A 197 18.87 8.59 -1.47
CA GLN A 197 20.32 8.63 -1.69
C GLN A 197 21.10 7.83 -0.65
N HIS A 198 20.66 7.84 0.62
CA HIS A 198 21.27 7.05 1.69
C HIS A 198 21.22 5.55 1.39
N TYR A 199 20.04 5.01 1.08
CA TYR A 199 19.91 3.59 0.78
C TYR A 199 20.58 3.20 -0.54
N LYS A 200 20.54 4.08 -1.55
CA LYS A 200 21.29 3.88 -2.79
C LYS A 200 22.79 3.72 -2.52
N SER A 201 23.37 4.66 -1.78
CA SER A 201 24.80 4.66 -1.44
C SER A 201 25.18 3.45 -0.60
N ALA A 202 24.39 3.12 0.42
CA ALA A 202 24.59 1.93 1.24
C ALA A 202 24.54 0.63 0.40
N ASN A 203 23.63 0.52 -0.57
CA ASN A 203 23.60 -0.62 -1.48
C ASN A 203 24.85 -0.72 -2.37
N GLN A 204 25.32 0.41 -2.92
CA GLN A 204 26.52 0.47 -3.77
C GLN A 204 27.79 0.12 -3.00
N ASN A 205 27.83 0.49 -1.72
CA ASN A 205 28.92 0.15 -0.79
C ASN A 205 28.82 -1.27 -0.22
N ASN A 206 27.80 -2.06 -0.60
CA ASN A 206 27.51 -3.39 -0.04
C ASN A 206 27.31 -3.40 1.49
N GLU A 207 26.74 -2.31 2.02
CA GLU A 207 26.38 -2.18 3.45
C GLU A 207 25.04 -2.83 3.79
N LEU A 208 24.18 -3.07 2.79
CA LEU A 208 22.86 -3.68 2.94
C LEU A 208 22.92 -5.20 2.70
N LEU A 209 21.98 -5.92 3.31
CA LEU A 209 21.82 -7.36 3.10
C LEU A 209 21.28 -7.69 1.70
N PRO A 210 21.60 -8.86 1.12
CA PRO A 210 21.26 -9.19 -0.28
C PRO A 210 19.77 -9.10 -0.62
N CYS A 211 18.87 -9.38 0.33
CA CYS A 211 17.41 -9.31 0.14
C CYS A 211 16.92 -7.92 -0.29
N PHE A 212 17.65 -6.85 0.04
CA PHE A 212 17.32 -5.50 -0.42
C PHE A 212 17.20 -5.42 -1.94
N ARG A 213 18.05 -6.16 -2.67
CA ARG A 213 18.07 -6.15 -4.14
C ARG A 213 16.94 -6.97 -4.77
N THR A 214 16.31 -7.86 -3.99
CA THR A 214 15.21 -8.73 -4.47
C THR A 214 13.83 -8.12 -4.23
N TYR A 215 13.74 -7.10 -3.37
CA TYR A 215 12.45 -6.51 -2.98
C TYR A 215 11.72 -5.80 -4.12
N ASP A 216 10.39 -5.94 -4.09
CA ASP A 216 9.47 -5.10 -4.83
C ASP A 216 9.26 -3.75 -4.11
N VAL A 217 8.36 -2.93 -4.64
CA VAL A 217 8.09 -1.60 -4.09
C VAL A 217 7.53 -1.65 -2.66
N TRP A 218 6.57 -2.54 -2.35
CA TRP A 218 5.93 -2.50 -1.04
C TRP A 218 6.86 -2.98 0.08
N HIS A 219 7.74 -3.95 -0.20
CA HIS A 219 8.81 -4.32 0.73
C HIS A 219 9.77 -3.15 0.97
N LEU A 220 10.20 -2.47 -0.10
CA LEU A 220 11.08 -1.30 0.02
C LEU A 220 10.41 -0.15 0.78
N ARG A 221 9.07 0.00 0.72
CA ARG A 221 8.33 0.97 1.56
C ARG A 221 8.57 0.71 3.06
N LEU A 222 8.65 -0.55 3.46
CA LEU A 222 8.94 -0.98 4.84
C LEU A 222 10.43 -0.88 5.21
N VAL A 223 11.30 -0.56 4.26
CA VAL A 223 12.72 -0.24 4.50
C VAL A 223 12.90 1.27 4.68
N VAL A 224 12.32 2.05 3.77
CA VAL A 224 12.55 3.50 3.70
C VAL A 224 11.70 4.32 4.68
N ASN A 225 10.69 3.69 5.32
CA ASN A 225 9.80 4.33 6.30
C ASN A 225 10.35 4.41 7.73
N THR A 226 11.64 4.20 7.93
CA THR A 226 12.29 4.27 9.24
C THR A 226 12.27 5.67 9.85
N TRP A 227 12.05 5.77 11.17
CA TRP A 227 12.01 7.03 11.94
C TRP A 227 13.38 7.49 12.44
N SER A 228 14.43 6.74 12.15
CA SER A 228 15.80 7.14 12.47
C SER A 228 16.33 8.09 11.40
N PRO A 229 17.14 9.09 11.79
CA PRO A 229 17.95 9.84 10.84
C PRO A 229 19.04 8.94 10.22
N GLU A 230 19.62 9.37 9.10
CA GLU A 230 20.63 8.61 8.35
C GLU A 230 21.88 8.26 9.17
N GLU A 231 22.29 9.15 10.08
CA GLU A 231 23.40 8.91 11.01
C GLU A 231 23.11 7.75 11.98
N ASP A 232 21.87 7.60 12.44
CA ASP A 232 21.47 6.50 13.32
C ASP A 232 21.43 5.17 12.57
N LEU A 233 21.02 5.16 11.30
CA LEU A 233 21.06 3.96 10.46
C LEU A 233 22.51 3.53 10.20
N THR A 234 23.40 4.50 9.95
CA THR A 234 24.84 4.24 9.79
C THR A 234 25.45 3.71 11.09
N TRP A 235 25.10 4.31 12.22
CA TRP A 235 25.51 3.86 13.55
C TRP A 235 25.02 2.43 13.81
N ALA A 236 23.76 2.11 13.52
CA ALA A 236 23.19 0.78 13.71
C ALA A 236 23.94 -0.29 12.89
N ARG A 237 24.28 0.04 11.63
CA ARG A 237 25.11 -0.84 10.80
C ARG A 237 26.49 -1.06 11.43
N ASN A 238 27.14 0.01 11.89
CA ASN A 238 28.44 -0.10 12.55
C ASN A 238 28.37 -0.97 13.82
N MET A 239 27.42 -0.68 14.72
CA MET A 239 27.22 -1.41 15.97
C MET A 239 27.03 -2.92 15.74
N ILE A 240 26.16 -3.31 14.80
CA ILE A 240 25.99 -4.74 14.47
C ILE A 240 27.28 -5.33 13.87
N ASN A 241 27.96 -4.63 12.98
CA ASN A 241 29.20 -5.12 12.37
C ASN A 241 30.33 -5.31 13.40
N THR A 242 30.42 -4.47 14.42
CA THR A 242 31.53 -4.47 15.38
C THR A 242 31.26 -5.25 16.65
N GLU A 243 30.03 -5.18 17.17
CA GLU A 243 29.67 -5.74 18.49
C GLU A 243 28.86 -7.03 18.38
N HIS A 244 28.00 -7.17 17.35
CA HIS A 244 27.07 -8.32 17.21
C HIS A 244 27.04 -8.89 15.78
N PRO A 245 28.19 -9.27 15.19
CA PRO A 245 28.25 -9.75 13.81
C PRO A 245 27.46 -11.04 13.57
N ASP A 246 27.16 -11.80 14.62
CA ASP A 246 26.31 -12.99 14.59
C ASP A 246 24.85 -12.68 14.22
N LEU A 247 24.39 -11.44 14.44
CA LEU A 247 23.06 -10.97 14.05
C LEU A 247 23.00 -10.45 12.60
N LYS A 248 24.14 -10.32 11.90
CA LYS A 248 24.22 -9.78 10.53
C LYS A 248 23.77 -10.80 9.47
N SER A 249 22.50 -11.16 9.52
CA SER A 249 21.83 -12.03 8.54
C SER A 249 20.35 -11.71 8.51
N GLN A 250 19.69 -11.96 7.38
CA GLN A 250 18.29 -11.61 7.20
C GLN A 250 17.38 -12.27 8.26
N ASP A 251 17.64 -13.53 8.60
CA ASP A 251 16.86 -14.30 9.56
C ASP A 251 17.08 -13.86 11.03
N LYS A 252 18.20 -13.18 11.32
CA LYS A 252 18.58 -12.79 12.68
C LYS A 252 18.55 -11.30 12.96
N ILE A 253 18.57 -10.43 11.95
CA ILE A 253 18.76 -8.99 12.19
C ILE A 253 17.67 -8.39 13.07
N GLY A 254 16.42 -8.86 12.95
CA GLY A 254 15.32 -8.43 13.82
C GLY A 254 15.47 -8.85 15.29
N LYS A 255 16.29 -9.86 15.58
CA LYS A 255 16.65 -10.26 16.95
C LYS A 255 17.52 -9.23 17.67
N SER A 256 18.02 -8.21 16.97
CA SER A 256 18.64 -7.03 17.59
C SER A 256 17.70 -6.31 18.57
N ALA A 257 16.38 -6.50 18.46
CA ALA A 257 15.42 -6.07 19.49
C ALA A 257 15.81 -6.58 20.89
N TYR A 258 16.28 -7.82 21.00
CA TYR A 258 16.60 -8.47 22.28
C TYR A 258 17.96 -8.05 22.86
N LEU A 259 18.70 -7.17 22.18
CA LEU A 259 19.84 -6.47 22.78
C LEU A 259 19.39 -5.41 23.78
N ILE A 260 18.15 -4.94 23.66
CA ILE A 260 17.60 -3.88 24.51
C ILE A 260 17.11 -4.47 25.83
N LYS A 261 17.67 -4.00 26.94
CA LYS A 261 17.23 -4.37 28.28
C LYS A 261 15.84 -3.81 28.56
N TYR A 262 14.97 -4.63 29.15
CA TYR A 262 13.68 -4.16 29.65
C TYR A 262 13.88 -3.28 30.88
N GLU A 263 13.61 -1.99 30.75
CA GLU A 263 13.80 -0.98 31.81
C GLU A 263 12.63 0.00 31.86
N GLU A 264 11.93 0.04 33.00
CA GLU A 264 10.82 0.96 33.24
C GLU A 264 11.27 2.29 33.85
N TYR A 265 12.37 2.27 34.59
CA TYR A 265 12.92 3.43 35.30
C TYR A 265 14.40 3.57 34.98
N ASN A 266 14.84 4.78 34.67
CA ASN A 266 16.27 5.05 34.49
C ASN A 266 16.99 5.11 35.85
N LYS A 267 18.32 5.29 35.82
CA LYS A 267 19.16 5.38 37.03
C LYS A 267 18.76 6.48 38.03
N ASP A 268 18.03 7.50 37.55
CA ASP A 268 17.57 8.64 38.33
C ASP A 268 16.11 8.46 38.79
N GLY A 269 15.51 7.28 38.57
CA GLY A 269 14.15 6.95 38.98
C GLY A 269 13.06 7.52 38.07
N VAL A 270 13.40 8.04 36.89
CA VAL A 270 12.43 8.57 35.93
C VAL A 270 11.81 7.43 35.14
N SER A 271 10.48 7.35 35.12
CA SER A 271 9.75 6.35 34.35
C SER A 271 9.82 6.63 32.84
N ILE A 272 9.93 5.58 32.01
CA ILE A 272 9.85 5.68 30.55
C ILE A 272 8.51 6.26 30.08
N HIS A 273 7.45 6.08 30.88
CA HIS A 273 6.12 6.62 30.61
C HIS A 273 6.03 8.14 30.79
N ALA A 274 7.06 8.78 31.38
CA ALA A 274 7.20 10.23 31.37
C ALA A 274 7.66 10.78 30.00
N GLY A 275 8.00 9.89 29.06
CA GLY A 275 8.44 10.22 27.71
C GLY A 275 9.95 10.04 27.51
N ASN A 276 10.35 9.76 26.26
CA ASN A 276 11.74 9.47 25.91
C ASN A 276 12.70 10.61 26.28
N ASP A 277 12.29 11.88 26.13
CA ASP A 277 13.14 13.03 26.49
C ASP A 277 13.42 13.10 27.99
N ALA A 278 12.43 12.76 28.84
CA ALA A 278 12.61 12.71 30.28
C ALA A 278 13.47 11.51 30.71
N PHE A 279 13.31 10.37 30.01
CA PHE A 279 14.00 9.12 30.33
C PHE A 279 15.46 9.09 29.85
N TYR A 280 15.71 9.48 28.60
CA TYR A 280 17.04 9.42 27.97
C TYR A 280 17.78 10.77 27.95
N GLY A 281 17.06 11.88 28.15
CA GLY A 281 17.56 13.24 27.93
C GLY A 281 17.25 13.77 26.53
N LEU A 282 17.26 15.09 26.37
CA LEU A 282 17.07 15.75 25.08
C LEU A 282 18.16 15.34 24.08
N GLY A 283 17.74 15.08 22.83
CA GLY A 283 18.66 14.66 21.77
C GLY A 283 19.07 13.19 21.82
N TRP A 284 18.32 12.35 22.55
CA TRP A 284 18.48 10.90 22.53
C TRP A 284 18.36 10.34 21.10
N ASN A 285 18.92 9.16 20.86
CA ASN A 285 18.94 8.49 19.57
C ASN A 285 18.93 6.95 19.73
N LEU A 286 19.14 6.18 18.65
CA LEU A 286 19.21 4.72 18.76
C LEU A 286 20.28 4.23 19.75
N SER A 287 21.43 4.89 19.84
CA SER A 287 22.48 4.54 20.80
C SER A 287 22.04 4.76 22.25
N SER A 288 21.19 5.75 22.53
CA SER A 288 20.60 5.95 23.86
C SER A 288 19.75 4.75 24.27
N ILE A 289 18.90 4.25 23.36
CA ILE A 289 18.04 3.08 23.63
C ILE A 289 18.89 1.83 23.86
N TYR A 290 19.91 1.60 23.01
CA TYR A 290 20.85 0.50 23.17
C TYR A 290 21.54 0.51 24.54
N ARG A 291 21.97 1.69 25.00
CA ARG A 291 22.69 1.84 26.28
C ARG A 291 21.79 1.75 27.52
N PHE A 292 20.60 2.34 27.45
CA PHE A 292 19.78 2.57 28.65
C PHE A 292 18.53 1.70 28.72
N GLY A 293 18.26 0.87 27.72
CA GLY A 293 17.09 0.00 27.71
C GLY A 293 15.78 0.74 27.42
N GLY A 294 14.66 0.08 27.65
CA GLY A 294 13.31 0.64 27.54
C GLY A 294 12.26 -0.48 27.62
N VAL A 295 11.00 -0.17 27.31
CA VAL A 295 9.91 -1.18 27.35
C VAL A 295 9.57 -1.70 25.95
N CYS A 296 8.49 -2.48 25.81
CA CYS A 296 8.11 -3.16 24.57
C CYS A 296 8.12 -2.27 23.32
N GLY A 297 7.63 -1.03 23.43
CA GLY A 297 7.67 -0.05 22.34
C GLY A 297 9.10 0.29 21.88
N ASN A 298 10.03 0.47 22.82
CA ASN A 298 11.43 0.80 22.52
C ASN A 298 12.16 -0.40 21.93
N ILE A 299 11.96 -1.59 22.50
CA ILE A 299 12.52 -2.87 22.05
C ILE A 299 12.13 -3.15 20.58
N SER A 300 10.83 -3.14 20.29
CA SER A 300 10.30 -3.47 18.97
C SER A 300 10.65 -2.43 17.90
N LYS A 301 10.62 -1.13 18.25
CA LYS A 301 11.04 -0.05 17.34
C LYS A 301 12.55 -0.06 17.11
N PHE A 302 13.37 -0.41 18.11
CA PHE A 302 14.81 -0.56 17.92
C PHE A 302 15.11 -1.67 16.92
N GLY A 303 14.60 -2.89 17.15
CA GLY A 303 14.84 -4.01 16.24
C GLY A 303 14.31 -3.77 14.82
N THR A 304 13.19 -3.07 14.69
CA THR A 304 12.68 -2.62 13.38
C THR A 304 13.69 -1.71 12.68
N GLN A 305 14.13 -0.63 13.35
CA GLN A 305 15.00 0.37 12.73
C GLN A 305 16.40 -0.18 12.42
N VAL A 306 16.91 -1.11 13.23
CA VAL A 306 18.14 -1.86 12.92
C VAL A 306 17.95 -2.77 11.70
N SER A 307 16.82 -3.49 11.59
CA SER A 307 16.51 -4.29 10.39
C SER A 307 16.47 -3.42 9.13
N GLN A 308 15.79 -2.29 9.22
CA GLN A 308 15.69 -1.31 8.13
C GLN A 308 17.06 -0.72 7.77
N ALA A 309 17.94 -0.46 8.75
CA ALA A 309 19.31 0.03 8.49
C ALA A 309 20.13 -0.91 7.61
N PHE A 310 19.84 -2.22 7.63
CA PHE A 310 20.44 -3.25 6.78
C PHE A 310 19.64 -3.55 5.51
N GLY A 311 18.59 -2.77 5.22
CA GLY A 311 17.77 -2.94 4.04
C GLY A 311 16.79 -4.12 4.13
N VAL A 312 16.46 -4.60 5.34
CA VAL A 312 15.46 -5.64 5.58
C VAL A 312 14.10 -4.99 5.85
N ALA A 313 13.07 -5.44 5.15
CA ALA A 313 11.70 -4.95 5.34
C ALA A 313 11.21 -5.33 6.74
N ALA A 314 10.79 -4.33 7.54
CA ALA A 314 10.36 -4.54 8.91
C ALA A 314 9.34 -3.47 9.35
N MET A 315 8.53 -3.78 10.35
CA MET A 315 7.68 -2.79 11.02
C MET A 315 7.38 -3.19 12.47
N PRO A 316 7.18 -2.21 13.39
CA PRO A 316 6.49 -2.51 14.63
C PRO A 316 5.03 -2.86 14.34
N VAL A 317 4.47 -3.73 15.17
CA VAL A 317 3.05 -4.10 15.15
C VAL A 317 2.46 -3.93 16.54
N GLY A 318 1.22 -3.45 16.59
CA GLY A 318 0.47 -3.32 17.83
C GLY A 318 -0.22 -4.64 18.18
N GLN A 319 -0.19 -5.02 19.45
CA GLN A 319 -0.96 -6.11 20.03
C GLN A 319 -1.71 -5.57 21.26
N PRO A 320 -2.74 -6.25 21.79
CA PRO A 320 -3.44 -5.81 22.98
C PRO A 320 -2.48 -5.52 24.15
N GLY A 321 -2.29 -4.24 24.50
CA GLY A 321 -1.39 -3.80 25.58
C GLY A 321 0.10 -3.91 25.29
N HIS A 322 0.52 -4.18 24.04
CA HIS A 322 1.90 -4.51 23.72
C HIS A 322 2.34 -4.04 22.34
N CYS A 323 3.64 -3.84 22.16
CA CYS A 323 4.24 -3.56 20.87
C CYS A 323 5.21 -4.69 20.52
N ALA A 324 4.90 -5.41 19.45
CA ALA A 324 5.75 -6.42 18.84
C ALA A 324 6.44 -5.83 17.59
N LEU A 325 7.24 -6.64 16.91
CA LEU A 325 7.79 -6.29 15.60
C LEU A 325 7.69 -7.47 14.64
N ILE A 326 7.67 -7.15 13.35
CA ILE A 326 7.87 -8.13 12.30
C ILE A 326 9.02 -7.73 11.41
N TRP A 327 9.74 -8.71 10.88
CA TRP A 327 10.72 -8.51 9.82
C TRP A 327 10.67 -9.66 8.81
N ASN A 328 11.00 -9.34 7.57
CA ASN A 328 11.09 -10.31 6.49
C ASN A 328 12.37 -11.15 6.66
N ASP A 329 12.22 -12.33 7.27
CA ASP A 329 13.33 -13.18 7.73
C ASP A 329 13.85 -14.12 6.64
N ASN A 330 13.04 -14.38 5.61
CA ASN A 330 13.43 -14.96 4.34
C ASN A 330 12.46 -14.50 3.22
N GLN A 331 12.72 -14.87 1.97
CA GLN A 331 11.86 -14.49 0.85
C GLN A 331 10.41 -14.98 1.07
N SER A 332 9.45 -14.05 1.10
CA SER A 332 8.03 -14.31 1.34
C SER A 332 7.71 -14.98 2.69
N SER A 333 8.55 -14.76 3.70
CA SER A 333 8.30 -15.15 5.09
C SER A 333 8.57 -13.98 6.02
N TRP A 334 7.86 -13.98 7.14
CA TRP A 334 7.96 -12.96 8.14
C TRP A 334 8.08 -13.60 9.52
N HIS A 335 8.98 -13.06 10.34
CA HIS A 335 9.10 -13.42 11.74
C HIS A 335 8.30 -12.45 12.59
N LEU A 336 7.53 -12.94 13.57
CA LEU A 336 6.88 -12.13 14.61
C LEU A 336 7.71 -12.22 15.89
N GLY A 337 8.41 -11.13 16.21
CA GLY A 337 9.26 -11.02 17.39
C GLY A 337 8.58 -10.24 18.51
N ASN A 338 9.08 -10.41 19.73
CA ASN A 338 8.52 -9.80 20.93
C ASN A 338 6.99 -10.02 20.99
N ASP A 339 6.54 -11.23 20.71
CA ASP A 339 5.13 -11.60 20.55
C ASP A 339 4.46 -11.97 21.87
N ILE A 340 3.23 -11.51 22.12
CA ILE A 340 2.39 -11.98 23.22
C ILE A 340 0.97 -12.40 22.82
N SER A 341 0.58 -12.25 21.55
CA SER A 341 -0.81 -12.47 21.11
C SER A 341 -0.95 -13.15 19.75
N GLY A 342 0.15 -13.39 19.05
CA GLY A 342 0.18 -13.99 17.72
C GLY A 342 -0.28 -13.06 16.60
N TRP A 343 -0.21 -13.58 15.38
CA TRP A 343 -0.56 -12.86 14.15
C TRP A 343 -2.01 -12.35 14.11
N GLY A 344 -2.96 -13.16 14.61
CA GLY A 344 -4.40 -12.87 14.52
C GLY A 344 -4.84 -11.63 15.31
N GLU A 345 -4.08 -11.23 16.32
CA GLU A 345 -4.29 -10.04 17.16
C GLU A 345 -3.28 -8.93 16.88
N SER A 346 -2.48 -9.07 15.81
CA SER A 346 -1.48 -8.08 15.43
C SER A 346 -2.07 -7.05 14.45
N ASN A 347 -1.97 -5.78 14.81
CA ASN A 347 -2.34 -4.65 13.97
C ASN A 347 -1.10 -3.92 13.44
N ARG A 348 -1.22 -3.32 12.26
CA ARG A 348 -0.16 -2.45 11.74
C ARG A 348 -0.02 -1.19 12.60
N HIS A 349 1.17 -0.60 12.62
CA HIS A 349 1.39 0.72 13.20
C HIS A 349 0.80 1.80 12.27
N ASP A 350 0.07 2.79 12.82
CA ASP A 350 -0.94 3.62 12.13
C ASP A 350 -0.52 4.28 10.80
N VAL A 351 0.75 4.61 10.62
CA VAL A 351 1.27 5.29 9.41
C VAL A 351 1.83 4.33 8.36
N THR A 352 2.03 3.05 8.70
CA THR A 352 2.63 2.07 7.80
C THR A 352 1.57 1.54 6.85
N VAL A 353 1.79 1.64 5.54
CA VAL A 353 0.92 1.01 4.52
C VAL A 353 1.46 -0.37 4.21
N ILE A 354 0.63 -1.39 4.37
CA ILE A 354 0.91 -2.77 3.97
C ILE A 354 -0.11 -3.23 2.91
N PRO A 355 0.26 -4.18 2.02
CA PRO A 355 -0.65 -4.70 1.02
C PRO A 355 -1.96 -5.20 1.62
N TRP A 356 -3.05 -5.00 0.87
CA TRP A 356 -4.40 -5.52 1.15
C TRP A 356 -5.03 -5.10 2.49
N SER A 357 -4.36 -4.22 3.25
CA SER A 357 -4.92 -3.57 4.41
C SER A 357 -5.67 -2.29 4.04
N ASP A 358 -6.83 -2.07 4.65
CA ASP A 358 -7.50 -0.78 4.70
C ASP A 358 -7.79 -0.41 6.16
N ASN A 359 -7.65 0.89 6.48
CA ASN A 359 -7.78 1.41 7.86
C ASN A 359 -9.13 1.15 8.53
N SER A 360 -10.10 0.55 7.83
CA SER A 360 -11.40 0.12 8.34
C SER A 360 -11.34 -1.20 9.12
N LEU A 361 -10.26 -1.97 9.02
CA LEU A 361 -10.14 -3.29 9.65
C LEU A 361 -9.28 -3.25 10.91
N LYS A 362 -9.61 -4.10 11.88
CA LYS A 362 -8.76 -4.39 13.04
C LYS A 362 -7.85 -5.57 12.71
N ASN A 363 -6.68 -5.61 13.35
CA ASN A 363 -5.69 -6.68 13.23
C ASN A 363 -5.33 -6.95 11.76
N GLN A 364 -4.75 -5.93 11.12
CA GLN A 364 -4.53 -5.89 9.67
C GLN A 364 -3.31 -6.69 9.19
N VAL A 365 -2.41 -7.11 10.09
CA VAL A 365 -1.15 -7.78 9.70
C VAL A 365 -1.36 -9.09 8.93
N PRO A 366 -2.34 -9.95 9.26
CA PRO A 366 -2.60 -11.18 8.49
C PRO A 366 -2.87 -10.95 6.98
N TYR A 367 -3.37 -9.79 6.57
CA TYR A 367 -3.63 -9.48 5.15
C TYR A 367 -2.35 -9.38 4.33
N MET A 368 -1.24 -8.98 4.95
CA MET A 368 0.07 -8.98 4.31
C MET A 368 0.57 -10.41 4.09
N LEU A 369 0.32 -11.33 5.03
CA LEU A 369 0.66 -12.75 4.86
C LEU A 369 -0.16 -13.40 3.74
N LEU A 370 -1.45 -13.04 3.66
CA LEU A 370 -2.31 -13.46 2.55
C LEU A 370 -1.81 -12.92 1.20
N PHE A 371 -1.32 -11.68 1.17
CA PHE A 371 -0.69 -11.10 -0.01
C PHE A 371 0.58 -11.86 -0.40
N GLU A 372 1.44 -12.20 0.56
CA GLU A 372 2.66 -12.98 0.31
C GLU A 372 2.35 -14.36 -0.28
N ASP A 373 1.33 -15.04 0.23
CA ASP A 373 0.87 -16.32 -0.34
C ASP A 373 0.38 -16.17 -1.78
N ALA A 374 -0.40 -15.12 -2.06
CA ALA A 374 -0.84 -14.79 -3.41
C ALA A 374 0.32 -14.42 -4.35
N ALA A 375 1.33 -13.73 -3.85
CA ALA A 375 2.50 -13.30 -4.61
C ALA A 375 3.42 -14.47 -5.04
N ARG A 376 3.24 -15.67 -4.46
CA ARG A 376 3.93 -16.90 -4.92
C ARG A 376 3.61 -17.26 -6.37
N ASP A 377 2.43 -16.86 -6.85
CA ASP A 377 2.07 -16.91 -8.28
C ASP A 377 1.93 -15.48 -8.82
N SER A 378 3.06 -14.81 -8.98
CA SER A 378 3.13 -13.40 -9.41
C SER A 378 2.43 -13.14 -10.74
N VAL A 379 2.41 -14.12 -11.64
CA VAL A 379 1.70 -14.02 -12.93
C VAL A 379 0.20 -13.97 -12.72
N LYS A 380 -0.36 -14.87 -11.89
CA LYS A 380 -1.80 -14.82 -11.58
C LYS A 380 -2.17 -13.60 -10.74
N LEU A 381 -1.29 -13.16 -9.84
CA LEU A 381 -1.51 -11.94 -9.06
C LEU A 381 -1.61 -10.71 -9.96
N ASP A 382 -0.65 -10.54 -10.87
CA ASP A 382 -0.68 -9.48 -11.87
C ASP A 382 -1.97 -9.53 -12.70
N GLN A 383 -2.26 -10.68 -13.32
CA GLN A 383 -3.46 -10.82 -14.15
C GLN A 383 -4.75 -10.55 -13.37
N SER A 384 -4.87 -11.06 -12.14
CA SER A 384 -6.02 -10.84 -11.26
C SER A 384 -6.18 -9.35 -10.90
N GLU A 385 -5.10 -8.64 -10.59
CA GLU A 385 -5.14 -7.19 -10.33
C GLU A 385 -5.51 -6.39 -11.58
N ARG A 386 -4.96 -6.74 -12.76
CA ARG A 386 -5.36 -6.09 -14.02
C ARG A 386 -6.84 -6.31 -14.35
N LEU A 387 -7.36 -7.51 -14.08
CA LEU A 387 -8.80 -7.76 -14.20
C LEU A 387 -9.62 -6.94 -13.19
N ARG A 388 -9.11 -6.74 -11.97
CA ARG A 388 -9.73 -5.84 -10.97
C ARG A 388 -9.81 -4.40 -11.48
N TRP A 389 -8.71 -3.87 -12.03
CA TRP A 389 -8.68 -2.52 -12.61
C TRP A 389 -9.62 -2.41 -13.80
N LEU A 390 -9.61 -3.42 -14.68
CA LEU A 390 -10.48 -3.47 -15.83
C LEU A 390 -11.96 -3.48 -15.42
N ALA A 391 -12.32 -4.31 -14.43
CA ALA A 391 -13.67 -4.34 -13.90
C ALA A 391 -14.12 -2.94 -13.46
N LYS A 392 -13.27 -2.18 -12.76
CA LYS A 392 -13.55 -0.79 -12.35
C LYS A 392 -13.78 0.15 -13.53
N ALA A 393 -13.00 0.01 -14.60
CA ALA A 393 -13.11 0.83 -15.82
C ALA A 393 -14.36 0.53 -16.68
N ILE A 394 -14.92 -0.68 -16.56
CA ILE A 394 -16.08 -1.09 -17.36
C ILE A 394 -17.40 -0.54 -16.81
N SER A 395 -18.20 0.04 -17.71
CA SER A 395 -19.48 0.68 -17.36
C SER A 395 -20.64 -0.32 -17.28
N SER A 396 -20.64 -1.37 -18.11
CA SER A 396 -21.70 -2.38 -18.13
C SER A 396 -21.69 -3.23 -16.84
N PRO A 397 -22.76 -3.24 -16.02
CA PRO A 397 -22.82 -4.02 -14.79
C PRO A 397 -22.65 -5.53 -15.02
N ALA A 398 -23.24 -6.06 -16.10
CA ALA A 398 -23.13 -7.48 -16.45
C ALA A 398 -21.67 -7.87 -16.78
N LYS A 399 -20.98 -7.06 -17.60
CA LYS A 399 -19.57 -7.30 -17.93
C LYS A 399 -18.68 -7.15 -16.69
N LYS A 400 -18.90 -6.12 -15.87
CA LYS A 400 -18.17 -5.89 -14.61
C LYS A 400 -18.29 -7.10 -13.66
N SER A 401 -19.50 -7.60 -13.44
CA SER A 401 -19.74 -8.81 -12.64
C SER A 401 -19.00 -10.03 -13.20
N ALA A 402 -19.06 -10.25 -14.51
CA ALA A 402 -18.37 -11.36 -15.16
C ALA A 402 -16.84 -11.28 -15.05
N ILE A 403 -16.26 -10.08 -15.17
CA ILE A 403 -14.81 -9.87 -14.99
C ILE A 403 -14.39 -10.17 -13.56
N TYR A 404 -15.15 -9.70 -12.55
CA TYR A 404 -14.86 -10.04 -11.14
C TYR A 404 -14.92 -11.54 -10.90
N LYS A 405 -15.95 -12.24 -11.41
CA LYS A 405 -16.05 -13.71 -11.29
C LYS A 405 -14.88 -14.45 -11.96
N ILE A 406 -14.34 -13.92 -13.05
CA ILE A 406 -13.14 -14.50 -13.69
C ILE A 406 -11.91 -14.23 -12.84
N ALA A 407 -11.73 -13.00 -12.33
CA ALA A 407 -10.61 -12.63 -11.48
C ALA A 407 -10.56 -13.46 -10.19
N THR A 408 -11.70 -13.65 -9.51
CA THR A 408 -11.77 -14.47 -8.29
C THR A 408 -11.50 -15.96 -8.54
N LYS A 409 -11.79 -16.47 -9.73
CA LYS A 409 -11.41 -17.85 -10.11
C LYS A 409 -9.93 -17.96 -10.49
N MET A 410 -9.37 -16.90 -11.06
CA MET A 410 -7.98 -16.84 -11.47
C MET A 410 -7.05 -16.87 -10.26
N LEU A 411 -7.32 -16.05 -9.24
CA LEU A 411 -6.57 -16.05 -7.99
C LEU A 411 -7.53 -15.95 -6.79
N PRO A 412 -8.00 -17.09 -6.26
CA PRO A 412 -9.04 -17.11 -5.21
C PRO A 412 -8.69 -16.36 -3.93
N ASN A 413 -7.42 -16.33 -3.53
CA ASN A 413 -6.97 -15.63 -2.33
C ASN A 413 -6.73 -14.12 -2.54
N ASN A 414 -6.94 -13.57 -3.76
CA ASN A 414 -6.88 -12.12 -3.99
C ASN A 414 -8.09 -11.40 -3.37
N VAL A 415 -7.95 -11.01 -2.10
CA VAL A 415 -9.01 -10.40 -1.30
C VAL A 415 -9.48 -9.05 -1.84
N LEU A 416 -8.65 -8.28 -2.55
CA LEU A 416 -9.08 -6.99 -3.09
C LEU A 416 -10.12 -7.15 -4.20
N VAL A 417 -9.99 -8.18 -5.03
CA VAL A 417 -11.00 -8.51 -6.05
C VAL A 417 -12.33 -8.79 -5.36
N TRP A 418 -12.33 -9.58 -4.28
CA TRP A 418 -13.54 -9.88 -3.52
C TRP A 418 -14.16 -8.65 -2.87
N LYS A 419 -13.35 -7.78 -2.24
CA LYS A 419 -13.84 -6.54 -1.63
C LYS A 419 -14.51 -5.63 -2.66
N ASP A 420 -13.87 -5.45 -3.81
CA ASP A 420 -14.45 -4.67 -4.91
C ASP A 420 -15.70 -5.33 -5.48
N TYR A 421 -15.73 -6.66 -5.58
CA TYR A 421 -16.89 -7.40 -6.09
C TYR A 421 -18.09 -7.34 -5.13
N VAL A 422 -17.85 -7.52 -3.83
CA VAL A 422 -18.88 -7.35 -2.78
C VAL A 422 -19.43 -5.93 -2.79
N SER A 423 -18.55 -4.92 -2.79
CA SER A 423 -18.95 -3.51 -2.83
C SER A 423 -19.79 -3.19 -4.07
N PHE A 424 -19.38 -3.67 -5.24
CA PHE A 424 -20.16 -3.54 -6.47
C PHE A 424 -21.52 -4.23 -6.39
N THR A 425 -21.58 -5.44 -5.82
CA THR A 425 -22.82 -6.22 -5.72
C THR A 425 -23.81 -5.54 -4.77
N LEU A 426 -23.35 -5.01 -3.63
CA LEU A 426 -24.18 -4.24 -2.68
C LEU A 426 -24.79 -2.98 -3.31
N GLN A 427 -24.14 -2.38 -4.30
CA GLN A 427 -24.63 -1.19 -4.99
C GLN A 427 -25.55 -1.53 -6.18
N ASN A 428 -25.63 -2.79 -6.59
CA ASN A 428 -26.44 -3.22 -7.72
C ASN A 428 -27.87 -3.55 -7.25
N PRO A 429 -28.90 -2.81 -7.71
CA PRO A 429 -30.28 -3.07 -7.30
C PRO A 429 -30.87 -4.37 -7.90
N ASN A 430 -30.21 -4.97 -8.90
CA ASN A 430 -30.72 -6.12 -9.65
C ASN A 430 -30.06 -7.45 -9.25
N VAL A 431 -29.78 -7.65 -7.95
CA VAL A 431 -29.16 -8.87 -7.43
C VAL A 431 -30.24 -9.79 -6.84
N THR A 432 -30.34 -11.01 -7.36
CA THR A 432 -31.31 -12.02 -6.89
C THR A 432 -30.80 -12.78 -5.68
N ASP A 433 -31.69 -13.44 -4.92
CA ASP A 433 -31.30 -14.30 -3.79
C ASP A 433 -30.31 -15.41 -4.23
N ALA A 434 -30.50 -15.98 -5.41
CA ALA A 434 -29.59 -16.98 -5.96
C ALA A 434 -28.19 -16.40 -6.23
N MET A 435 -28.10 -15.14 -6.67
CA MET A 435 -26.80 -14.45 -6.86
C MET A 435 -26.12 -14.15 -5.52
N TRP A 436 -26.88 -13.79 -4.48
CA TRP A 436 -26.35 -13.62 -3.13
C TRP A 436 -25.83 -14.94 -2.55
N GLN A 437 -26.57 -16.03 -2.72
CA GLN A 437 -26.14 -17.37 -2.31
C GLN A 437 -24.89 -17.83 -3.07
N GLU A 438 -24.82 -17.59 -4.38
CA GLU A 438 -23.62 -17.89 -5.19
C GLU A 438 -22.40 -17.13 -4.66
N LEU A 439 -22.54 -15.83 -4.41
CA LEU A 439 -21.45 -14.99 -3.88
C LEU A 439 -20.99 -15.48 -2.50
N ASN A 440 -21.93 -15.75 -1.59
CA ASN A 440 -21.63 -16.29 -0.26
C ASN A 440 -20.84 -17.59 -0.32
N ASN A 441 -21.33 -18.57 -1.08
CA ASN A 441 -20.69 -19.88 -1.19
C ASN A 441 -19.32 -19.81 -1.85
N SER A 442 -19.15 -18.88 -2.79
CA SER A 442 -17.86 -18.64 -3.45
C SER A 442 -16.84 -18.03 -2.49
N ILE A 443 -17.25 -17.08 -1.62
CA ILE A 443 -16.39 -16.52 -0.56
C ILE A 443 -15.97 -17.61 0.44
N VAL A 444 -16.93 -18.42 0.92
CA VAL A 444 -16.65 -19.54 1.85
C VAL A 444 -15.65 -20.51 1.25
N SER A 445 -15.81 -20.85 -0.03
CA SER A 445 -14.92 -21.78 -0.72
C SER A 445 -13.52 -21.20 -0.91
N ALA A 446 -13.41 -19.93 -1.28
CA ALA A 446 -12.13 -19.27 -1.56
C ALA A 446 -11.27 -19.06 -0.29
N PHE A 447 -11.92 -18.78 0.85
CA PHE A 447 -11.24 -18.44 2.11
C PHE A 447 -11.47 -19.47 3.22
N ALA A 448 -11.72 -20.73 2.87
CA ALA A 448 -11.96 -21.81 3.84
C ALA A 448 -10.84 -21.95 4.89
N ASN A 449 -9.60 -21.64 4.51
CA ASN A 449 -8.42 -21.68 5.40
C ASN A 449 -8.01 -20.30 5.92
N GLU A 450 -8.76 -19.24 5.57
CA GLU A 450 -8.43 -17.85 5.87
C GLU A 450 -9.63 -17.19 6.57
N PRO A 451 -9.92 -17.57 7.83
CA PRO A 451 -11.19 -17.25 8.48
C PRO A 451 -11.42 -15.75 8.68
N ARG A 452 -10.36 -14.95 8.85
CA ARG A 452 -10.49 -13.50 9.01
C ARG A 452 -10.94 -12.80 7.71
N PRO A 453 -10.23 -12.93 6.58
CA PRO A 453 -10.72 -12.46 5.28
C PRO A 453 -12.12 -12.96 4.94
N MET A 454 -12.42 -14.23 5.22
CA MET A 454 -13.76 -14.81 5.00
C MET A 454 -14.83 -14.06 5.78
N MET A 455 -14.67 -13.91 7.11
CA MET A 455 -15.69 -13.29 7.96
C MET A 455 -15.86 -11.79 7.69
N ASP A 456 -14.79 -11.09 7.34
CA ASP A 456 -14.85 -9.67 6.99
C ASP A 456 -15.66 -9.44 5.70
N LEU A 457 -15.59 -10.37 4.73
CA LEU A 457 -16.41 -10.32 3.52
C LEU A 457 -17.86 -10.76 3.78
N LEU A 458 -18.07 -11.88 4.47
CA LEU A 458 -19.40 -12.45 4.70
C LEU A 458 -20.27 -11.56 5.58
N THR A 459 -19.68 -10.88 6.57
CA THR A 459 -20.43 -9.99 7.46
C THR A 459 -21.11 -8.85 6.69
N GLN A 460 -20.50 -8.36 5.61
CA GLN A 460 -21.04 -7.27 4.79
C GLN A 460 -22.30 -7.68 4.02
N ILE A 461 -22.42 -8.96 3.64
CA ILE A 461 -23.53 -9.46 2.81
C ILE A 461 -24.56 -10.27 3.62
N ARG A 462 -24.32 -10.48 4.92
CA ARG A 462 -25.12 -11.37 5.78
C ARG A 462 -26.62 -11.10 5.72
N SER A 463 -27.05 -9.83 5.70
CA SER A 463 -28.46 -9.44 5.64
C SER A 463 -29.17 -9.82 4.32
N HIS A 464 -28.41 -10.09 3.27
CA HIS A 464 -28.92 -10.43 1.93
C HIS A 464 -28.95 -11.93 1.66
N VAL A 465 -28.04 -12.69 2.27
CA VAL A 465 -28.00 -14.16 2.16
C VAL A 465 -29.05 -14.80 3.05
N LEU A 466 -29.32 -14.18 4.20
CA LEU A 466 -30.39 -14.58 5.11
C LEU A 466 -31.72 -13.94 4.67
N ASN A 467 -32.52 -14.64 3.88
CA ASN A 467 -33.86 -14.18 3.50
C ASN A 467 -35.03 -15.11 3.91
N THR A 468 -36.00 -14.43 4.53
CA THR A 468 -37.46 -14.63 4.69
C THR A 468 -38.05 -15.76 5.53
N GLY A 469 -37.43 -16.93 5.67
CA GLY A 469 -38.00 -18.04 6.48
C GLY A 469 -37.72 -17.98 7.99
N ASP A 470 -36.55 -17.45 8.37
CA ASP A 470 -36.03 -17.50 9.75
C ASP A 470 -36.14 -16.16 10.51
N ARG A 471 -37.00 -15.25 10.03
CA ARG A 471 -37.30 -13.97 10.69
C ARG A 471 -38.71 -13.95 11.32
N ALA A 472 -39.27 -15.13 11.62
CA ALA A 472 -40.55 -15.30 12.32
C ALA A 472 -40.35 -15.42 13.82
#